data_AF-N6YI29-F1
#
_entry.id   AF-N6YI29-F1
#
_cell.length_a   1.000
_cell.length_b   1.000
_cell.length_c   1.000
_cell.angle_alpha   90.00
_cell.angle_beta   90.00
_cell.angle_gamma   90.00
#
_symmetry.space_group_name_H-M   'P 1'
#
loop_
_entity.id
_entity.type
_entity.pdbx_description
1 polymer ?
#
loop_
_entity_poly.entity_id
_entity_poly.type
_entity_poly.pdbx_seq_one_letter_code
_entity_poly.pdbx_strand_id
1 'polypeptide(L)'
;MSQKNELFAPFQLGPISLRNRFIRAGANEGMVLHGAPTKALVKHHRDMAAGGVGLTTVAYGAVAKVGRTLPNQVWMRREILPDLKALADAVHAEGGAISYQLTHGGSFVTSLKVDGPTMSASGGINKAGMMRGNLFQRAMTRADMDLVAQQFVDAAELCREAGFDAVEIHMGHGYLLNQFISPLSNKRKDDYGGTAAKRARFPAEVLRRVKDKVGRQMAVLAKINVADGVAGGATVDDAIVTARLLQEAGADLLVLSGGRNIESGWFMFGSNFDMDEMKKVLKGSWLTGLMMKLAQFGTPKVSFREMYFLEYSRRIRAAVDVPLGYLGGARSLANAEQAMAEGFDAVVMARPLIHDAQLVNKFARGEATASGCINCNRCVPYIYHPAGTMCVLNAPNDPALNRVRAAG
;
A
#
# COMPACT_ATOMS: atom_id res chain seq x y z
N MET A 1 -1.53 -25.11 -19.60
CA MET A 1 -2.84 -24.55 -19.23
C MET A 1 -2.99 -23.19 -19.90
N SER A 2 -4.19 -22.72 -20.25
CA SER A 2 -4.35 -21.33 -20.73
C SER A 2 -4.04 -20.35 -19.58
N GLN A 3 -3.59 -19.14 -19.89
CA GLN A 3 -3.34 -18.12 -18.87
C GLN A 3 -4.58 -17.79 -18.03
N LYS A 4 -5.76 -17.81 -18.67
CA LYS A 4 -7.04 -17.73 -17.97
C LYS A 4 -7.20 -18.80 -16.90
N ASN A 5 -6.92 -20.05 -17.22
CA ASN A 5 -7.08 -21.15 -16.26
C ASN A 5 -6.08 -21.02 -15.11
N GLU A 6 -4.87 -20.53 -15.37
CA GLU A 6 -3.87 -20.28 -14.34
C GLU A 6 -4.27 -19.14 -13.38
N LEU A 7 -4.88 -18.06 -13.89
CA LEU A 7 -5.33 -16.94 -13.06
C LEU A 7 -6.30 -17.36 -11.94
N PHE A 8 -7.17 -18.33 -12.22
CA PHE A 8 -8.19 -18.82 -11.29
C PHE A 8 -7.78 -20.12 -10.57
N ALA A 9 -6.59 -20.65 -10.85
CA ALA A 9 -6.06 -21.81 -10.13
C ALA A 9 -5.52 -21.38 -8.76
N PRO A 10 -5.52 -22.28 -7.75
CA PRO A 10 -4.89 -22.02 -6.47
C PRO A 10 -3.43 -21.57 -6.62
N PHE A 11 -3.01 -20.63 -5.77
CA PHE A 11 -1.65 -20.07 -5.77
C PHE A 11 -1.02 -20.19 -4.38
N GLN A 12 0.09 -20.91 -4.30
CA GLN A 12 0.87 -21.03 -3.07
C GLN A 12 1.67 -19.75 -2.83
N LEU A 13 1.39 -19.07 -1.72
CA LEU A 13 2.06 -17.84 -1.30
C LEU A 13 2.73 -18.08 0.05
N GLY A 14 4.02 -18.42 0.04
CA GLY A 14 4.75 -18.77 1.27
C GLY A 14 4.06 -19.95 1.99
N PRO A 15 3.65 -19.80 3.28
CA PRO A 15 2.98 -20.86 4.02
C PRO A 15 1.48 -20.99 3.76
N ILE A 16 0.86 -20.10 2.97
CA ILE A 16 -0.60 -20.09 2.72
C ILE A 16 -0.93 -20.44 1.27
N SER A 17 -2.15 -20.92 1.03
CA SER A 17 -2.69 -21.14 -0.31
C SER A 17 -3.84 -20.18 -0.59
N LEU A 18 -3.73 -19.40 -1.65
CA LEU A 18 -4.80 -18.53 -2.14
C LEU A 18 -5.65 -19.29 -3.16
N ARG A 19 -6.96 -18.99 -3.22
CA ARG A 19 -7.87 -19.61 -4.18
C ARG A 19 -7.65 -19.20 -5.65
N ASN A 20 -6.97 -18.07 -5.87
CA ASN A 20 -6.61 -17.55 -7.19
C ASN A 20 -5.52 -16.48 -7.06
N ARG A 21 -5.07 -15.97 -8.21
CA ARG A 21 -3.94 -15.03 -8.33
C ARG A 21 -4.34 -13.55 -8.31
N PHE A 22 -5.59 -13.21 -7.97
CA PHE A 22 -6.04 -11.82 -7.88
C PHE A 22 -5.89 -11.27 -6.46
N ILE A 23 -5.15 -10.18 -6.30
CA ILE A 23 -4.89 -9.52 -5.02
C ILE A 23 -5.46 -8.10 -5.04
N ARG A 24 -6.21 -7.73 -4.00
CA ARG A 24 -6.57 -6.32 -3.77
C ARG A 24 -5.40 -5.61 -3.10
N ALA A 25 -4.85 -4.60 -3.78
CA ALA A 25 -3.72 -3.83 -3.29
C ALA A 25 -4.11 -2.99 -2.06
N GLY A 26 -3.21 -2.87 -1.08
CA GLY A 26 -3.38 -1.90 0.01
C GLY A 26 -3.51 -0.48 -0.53
N ALA A 27 -4.70 0.11 -0.37
CA ALA A 27 -5.06 1.47 -0.72
C ALA A 27 -5.96 2.04 0.39
N ASN A 28 -5.58 3.19 0.95
CA ASN A 28 -6.21 3.76 2.15
C ASN A 28 -7.73 3.85 1.97
N GLU A 29 -8.45 3.39 2.97
CA GLU A 29 -9.89 3.26 2.94
C GLU A 29 -10.56 4.42 3.70
N GLY A 30 -9.89 5.05 4.67
CA GLY A 30 -10.49 6.07 5.53
C GLY A 30 -11.63 5.55 6.43
N MET A 31 -11.71 4.22 6.59
CA MET A 31 -12.77 3.55 7.35
C MET A 31 -12.28 3.16 8.75
N VAL A 32 -12.00 4.17 9.56
CA VAL A 32 -11.30 4.02 10.85
C VAL A 32 -11.97 4.89 11.91
N LEU A 33 -12.22 4.31 13.09
CA LEU A 33 -12.76 5.00 14.25
C LEU A 33 -11.85 4.80 15.45
N HIS A 34 -11.40 5.89 16.07
CA HIS A 34 -10.46 5.87 17.22
C HIS A 34 -9.21 5.00 16.97
N GLY A 35 -8.71 5.00 15.74
CA GLY A 35 -7.55 4.20 15.32
C GLY A 35 -7.81 2.69 15.29
N ALA A 36 -9.05 2.25 15.15
CA ALA A 36 -9.46 0.85 14.99
C ALA A 36 -10.31 0.68 13.71
N PRO A 37 -10.30 -0.52 13.09
CA PRO A 37 -11.24 -0.88 12.02
C PRO A 37 -12.70 -0.61 12.39
N THR A 38 -13.50 -0.20 11.40
CA THR A 38 -14.96 -0.03 11.54
C THR A 38 -15.73 -1.11 10.82
N LYS A 39 -17.04 -1.21 11.05
CA LYS A 39 -17.93 -2.08 10.27
C LYS A 39 -17.91 -1.75 8.77
N ALA A 40 -17.65 -0.48 8.40
CA ALA A 40 -17.47 -0.11 7.00
C ALA A 40 -16.23 -0.78 6.39
N LEU A 41 -15.11 -0.83 7.13
CA LEU A 41 -13.89 -1.52 6.68
C LEU A 41 -14.10 -3.03 6.55
N VAL A 42 -14.81 -3.63 7.52
CA VAL A 42 -15.22 -5.05 7.46
C VAL A 42 -16.01 -5.33 6.20
N LYS A 43 -17.08 -4.55 5.95
CA LYS A 43 -17.90 -4.69 4.74
C LYS A 43 -17.06 -4.52 3.47
N HIS A 44 -16.18 -3.51 3.42
CA HIS A 44 -15.34 -3.23 2.25
C HIS A 44 -14.49 -4.44 1.86
N HIS A 45 -13.78 -5.05 2.81
CA HIS A 45 -12.91 -6.19 2.51
C HIS A 45 -13.68 -7.50 2.34
N ARG A 46 -14.75 -7.72 3.12
CA ARG A 46 -15.66 -8.87 2.94
C ARG A 46 -16.26 -8.87 1.54
N ASP A 47 -16.77 -7.75 1.04
CA ASP A 47 -17.41 -7.69 -0.27
C ASP A 47 -16.43 -8.03 -1.42
N MET A 48 -15.14 -7.68 -1.29
CA MET A 48 -14.10 -8.07 -2.24
C MET A 48 -13.82 -9.58 -2.18
N ALA A 49 -13.82 -10.15 -0.98
CA ALA A 49 -13.71 -11.59 -0.79
C ALA A 49 -14.95 -12.31 -1.35
N ALA A 50 -16.17 -11.86 -1.08
CA ALA A 50 -17.38 -12.41 -1.69
C ALA A 50 -17.33 -12.33 -3.23
N GLY A 51 -16.68 -11.30 -3.77
CA GLY A 51 -16.51 -11.07 -5.20
C GLY A 51 -15.36 -11.82 -5.89
N GLY A 52 -14.70 -12.74 -5.17
CA GLY A 52 -13.74 -13.67 -5.75
C GLY A 52 -12.27 -13.29 -5.57
N VAL A 53 -11.92 -12.16 -4.96
CA VAL A 53 -10.51 -11.76 -4.73
C VAL A 53 -9.77 -12.80 -3.86
N GLY A 54 -8.62 -13.32 -4.31
CA GLY A 54 -7.86 -14.33 -3.58
C GLY A 54 -7.28 -13.83 -2.25
N LEU A 55 -6.66 -12.64 -2.26
CA LEU A 55 -6.11 -11.97 -1.08
C LEU A 55 -6.52 -10.49 -1.06
N THR A 56 -7.12 -10.02 0.03
CA THR A 56 -7.46 -8.60 0.19
C THR A 56 -6.53 -7.92 1.19
N THR A 57 -5.81 -6.88 0.75
CA THR A 57 -4.84 -6.18 1.60
C THR A 57 -5.44 -4.91 2.19
N VAL A 58 -5.57 -4.82 3.50
CA VAL A 58 -6.05 -3.67 4.27
C VAL A 58 -4.96 -2.59 4.35
N ALA A 59 -5.32 -1.31 4.24
CA ALA A 59 -4.39 -0.20 4.42
C ALA A 59 -4.89 0.85 5.44
N TYR A 60 -4.10 1.81 5.90
CA TYR A 60 -2.68 1.67 6.22
C TYR A 60 -2.54 1.49 7.74
N GLY A 61 -1.92 0.40 8.18
CA GLY A 61 -1.72 0.10 9.59
C GLY A 61 -0.42 0.71 10.09
N ALA A 62 -0.48 1.82 10.83
CA ALA A 62 0.71 2.39 11.43
C ALA A 62 1.25 1.46 12.53
N VAL A 63 2.52 1.07 12.45
CA VAL A 63 3.13 0.20 13.47
C VAL A 63 3.35 0.91 14.81
N ALA A 64 3.23 2.24 14.83
CA ALA A 64 3.35 3.06 16.02
C ALA A 64 2.45 4.30 15.96
N LYS A 65 2.04 4.82 17.13
CA LYS A 65 1.22 6.03 17.24
C LYS A 65 1.82 7.23 16.50
N VAL A 66 3.14 7.39 16.65
CA VAL A 66 3.95 8.47 16.05
C VAL A 66 4.17 8.29 14.56
N GLY A 67 4.00 7.07 14.04
CA GLY A 67 4.14 6.74 12.63
C GLY A 67 2.87 6.95 11.80
N ARG A 68 1.78 7.43 12.40
CA ARG A 68 0.53 7.74 11.68
C ARG A 68 0.68 8.98 10.82
N THR A 69 0.20 8.92 9.59
CA THR A 69 0.18 10.06 8.66
C THR A 69 -1.17 10.78 8.65
N LEU A 70 -2.24 10.12 9.11
CA LEU A 70 -3.59 10.68 9.22
C LEU A 70 -4.15 10.54 10.65
N PRO A 71 -5.03 11.45 11.11
CA PRO A 71 -5.67 11.32 12.41
C PRO A 71 -6.52 10.05 12.54
N ASN A 72 -7.31 9.77 11.49
CA ASN A 72 -8.17 8.58 11.39
C ASN A 72 -7.44 7.46 10.65
N GLN A 73 -6.32 7.02 11.22
CA GLN A 73 -5.53 5.90 10.73
C GLN A 73 -5.43 4.84 11.82
N VAL A 74 -5.52 3.57 11.43
CA VAL A 74 -5.24 2.46 12.34
C VAL A 74 -3.79 2.57 12.82
N TRP A 75 -3.59 2.32 14.10
CA TRP A 75 -2.27 2.04 14.65
C TRP A 75 -2.30 0.76 15.46
N MET A 76 -1.33 -0.11 15.18
CA MET A 76 -1.27 -1.46 15.73
C MET A 76 -0.96 -1.40 17.22
N ARG A 77 -1.88 -1.98 18.00
CA ARG A 77 -1.84 -2.04 19.46
C ARG A 77 -2.78 -3.12 19.97
N ARG A 78 -2.57 -3.62 21.18
CA ARG A 78 -3.31 -4.77 21.70
C ARG A 78 -4.83 -4.52 21.78
N GLU A 79 -5.24 -3.30 22.08
CA GLU A 79 -6.63 -2.90 22.34
C GLU A 79 -7.55 -2.98 21.12
N ILE A 80 -7.00 -3.16 19.91
CA ILE A 80 -7.77 -3.32 18.68
C ILE A 80 -7.80 -4.76 18.18
N LEU A 81 -7.21 -5.71 18.90
CA LEU A 81 -7.21 -7.12 18.52
C LEU A 81 -8.62 -7.66 18.20
N PRO A 82 -9.68 -7.37 18.99
CA PRO A 82 -11.04 -7.81 18.65
C PRO A 82 -11.53 -7.27 17.30
N ASP A 83 -11.21 -6.02 16.95
CA ASP A 83 -11.61 -5.42 15.67
C ASP A 83 -10.84 -6.00 14.49
N LEU A 84 -9.55 -6.27 14.68
CA LEU A 84 -8.72 -6.93 13.69
C LEU A 84 -9.24 -8.35 13.42
N LYS A 85 -9.62 -9.08 14.48
CA LYS A 85 -10.22 -10.40 14.38
C LYS A 85 -11.57 -10.38 13.65
N ALA A 86 -12.46 -9.46 14.00
CA ALA A 86 -13.75 -9.31 13.31
C ALA A 86 -13.57 -9.04 11.80
N LEU A 87 -12.54 -8.28 11.43
CA LEU A 87 -12.20 -8.02 10.04
C LEU A 87 -11.68 -9.27 9.31
N ALA A 88 -10.77 -10.04 9.94
CA ALA A 88 -10.26 -11.27 9.36
C ALA A 88 -11.33 -12.35 9.23
N ASP A 89 -12.09 -12.60 10.30
CA ASP A 89 -13.17 -13.60 10.34
C ASP A 89 -14.22 -13.34 9.24
N ALA A 90 -14.56 -12.07 8.99
CA ALA A 90 -15.50 -11.71 7.94
C ALA A 90 -14.97 -12.00 6.53
N VAL A 91 -13.67 -11.84 6.28
CA VAL A 91 -13.07 -12.19 4.98
C VAL A 91 -12.98 -13.70 4.80
N HIS A 92 -12.60 -14.42 5.86
CA HIS A 92 -12.53 -15.88 5.85
C HIS A 92 -13.90 -16.53 5.64
N ALA A 93 -14.97 -15.95 6.16
CA ALA A 93 -16.34 -16.41 5.93
C ALA A 93 -16.73 -16.45 4.45
N GLU A 94 -16.09 -15.62 3.61
CA GLU A 94 -16.30 -15.58 2.15
C GLU A 94 -15.26 -16.42 1.37
N GLY A 95 -14.43 -17.19 2.08
CA GLY A 95 -13.36 -18.01 1.51
C GLY A 95 -12.22 -17.21 0.87
N GLY A 96 -12.05 -15.94 1.23
CA GLY A 96 -10.90 -15.12 0.83
C GLY A 96 -9.81 -15.12 1.91
N ALA A 97 -8.58 -14.76 1.54
CA ALA A 97 -7.51 -14.49 2.49
C ALA A 97 -7.37 -12.97 2.74
N ILE A 98 -6.76 -12.59 3.86
CA ILE A 98 -6.55 -11.19 4.24
C ILE A 98 -5.09 -10.87 4.58
N SER A 99 -4.63 -9.72 4.08
CA SER A 99 -3.33 -9.13 4.42
C SER A 99 -3.51 -7.79 5.12
N TYR A 100 -2.62 -7.44 6.05
CA TYR A 100 -2.54 -6.07 6.56
C TYR A 100 -1.28 -5.39 6.04
N GLN A 101 -1.42 -4.23 5.37
CA GLN A 101 -0.27 -3.42 5.00
C GLN A 101 0.23 -2.58 6.18
N LEU A 102 1.42 -2.93 6.68
CA LEU A 102 2.08 -2.28 7.81
C LEU A 102 2.98 -1.14 7.32
N THR A 103 2.93 0.01 7.99
CA THR A 103 3.70 1.19 7.60
C THR A 103 4.17 2.03 8.79
N HIS A 104 5.16 2.89 8.54
CA HIS A 104 5.55 3.98 9.43
C HIS A 104 5.75 5.25 8.60
N GLY A 105 5.13 6.36 9.02
CA GLY A 105 5.15 7.65 8.31
C GLY A 105 6.53 8.28 8.17
N GLY A 106 7.40 8.07 9.15
CA GLY A 106 8.71 8.73 9.18
C GLY A 106 8.53 10.25 9.17
N SER A 107 9.19 10.95 8.24
CA SER A 107 8.97 12.39 8.07
C SER A 107 7.70 12.75 7.29
N PHE A 108 7.03 11.78 6.66
CA PHE A 108 5.77 11.97 5.96
C PHE A 108 4.54 12.00 6.89
N VAL A 109 4.73 12.29 8.18
CA VAL A 109 3.62 12.57 9.12
C VAL A 109 3.07 13.97 8.85
N THR A 110 2.16 14.06 7.88
CA THR A 110 1.66 15.32 7.30
C THR A 110 0.38 15.86 7.94
N SER A 111 -0.33 15.06 8.72
CA SER A 111 -1.65 15.46 9.26
C SER A 111 -1.78 15.37 10.77
N LEU A 112 -0.68 15.12 11.49
CA LEU A 112 -0.61 15.04 12.94
C LEU A 112 0.61 15.80 13.45
N LYS A 113 0.51 16.44 14.61
CA LYS A 113 1.67 16.95 15.35
C LYS A 113 2.28 15.79 16.15
N VAL A 114 3.59 15.62 16.06
CA VAL A 114 4.33 14.68 16.92
C VAL A 114 5.13 15.43 17.98
N ASP A 115 5.37 14.76 19.09
CA ASP A 115 6.26 15.25 20.14
C ASP A 115 7.71 15.12 19.66
N GLY A 116 8.44 16.25 19.67
CA GLY A 116 9.80 16.31 19.13
C GLY A 116 9.88 16.26 17.60
N PRO A 117 11.10 16.10 17.05
CA PRO A 117 11.29 15.98 15.60
C PRO A 117 10.85 14.61 15.09
N THR A 118 10.23 14.60 13.91
CA THR A 118 9.96 13.35 13.17
C THR A 118 11.25 12.57 12.87
N MET A 119 11.15 11.27 12.58
CA MET A 119 12.30 10.43 12.26
C MET A 119 12.36 10.11 10.76
N SER A 120 13.56 10.04 10.20
CA SER A 120 13.81 9.68 8.80
C SER A 120 15.21 9.08 8.64
N ALA A 121 15.54 8.63 7.43
CA ALA A 121 16.90 8.18 7.12
C ALA A 121 17.95 9.28 7.36
N SER A 122 17.59 10.55 7.16
CA SER A 122 18.47 11.72 7.36
C SER A 122 17.75 12.86 8.08
N GLY A 123 18.53 13.71 8.75
CA GLY A 123 18.02 14.87 9.48
C GLY A 123 17.87 16.11 8.59
N GLY A 124 17.14 17.11 9.08
CA GLY A 124 17.00 18.41 8.44
C GLY A 124 15.59 18.99 8.55
N ILE A 125 15.24 19.87 7.62
CA ILE A 125 13.90 20.45 7.52
C ILE A 125 12.93 19.39 7.01
N ASN A 126 11.77 19.27 7.68
CA ASN A 126 10.67 18.44 7.22
C ASN A 126 9.64 19.30 6.47
N LYS A 127 9.80 19.42 5.15
CA LYS A 127 8.89 20.17 4.29
C LYS A 127 7.47 19.60 4.30
N ALA A 128 7.32 18.27 4.33
CA ALA A 128 6.03 17.59 4.32
C ALA A 128 5.22 17.86 5.61
N GLY A 129 5.91 17.96 6.74
CA GLY A 129 5.32 18.19 8.06
C GLY A 129 5.03 19.65 8.42
N MET A 130 5.47 20.62 7.61
CA MET A 130 5.43 22.04 7.94
C MET A 130 4.01 22.56 8.23
N MET A 131 3.01 22.13 7.46
CA MET A 131 1.59 22.50 7.63
C MET A 131 0.95 22.00 8.93
N ARG A 132 1.66 21.19 9.71
CA ARG A 132 1.23 20.67 11.03
C ARG A 132 2.25 20.94 12.13
N GLY A 133 3.20 21.84 11.89
CA GLY A 133 4.22 22.21 12.87
C GLY A 133 5.31 21.14 13.10
N ASN A 134 5.40 20.12 12.25
CA ASN A 134 6.52 19.17 12.25
C ASN A 134 7.65 19.75 11.40
N LEU A 135 8.32 20.79 11.91
CA LEU A 135 9.30 21.58 11.14
C LEU A 135 10.61 20.82 10.86
N PHE A 136 10.97 19.87 11.72
CA PHE A 136 12.25 19.17 11.67
C PHE A 136 12.08 17.65 11.65
N GLN A 137 13.01 17.00 10.96
CA GLN A 137 13.25 15.56 11.03
C GLN A 137 14.67 15.32 11.53
N ARG A 138 14.87 14.24 12.28
CA ARG A 138 16.19 13.77 12.70
C ARG A 138 16.56 12.48 11.99
N ALA A 139 17.87 12.28 11.80
CA ALA A 139 18.39 11.00 11.32
C ALA A 139 18.17 9.92 12.38
N MET A 140 17.66 8.77 11.96
CA MET A 140 17.55 7.60 12.83
C MET A 140 18.94 7.09 13.22
N THR A 141 19.13 6.84 14.51
CA THR A 141 20.24 6.08 15.07
C THR A 141 20.00 4.57 14.89
N ARG A 142 21.00 3.74 15.21
CA ARG A 142 20.82 2.28 15.27
C ARG A 142 19.69 1.89 16.23
N ALA A 143 19.63 2.51 17.41
CA ALA A 143 18.57 2.26 18.39
C ALA A 143 17.17 2.61 17.85
N ASP A 144 17.03 3.70 17.09
CA ASP A 144 15.76 4.04 16.44
C ASP A 144 15.38 3.00 15.37
N MET A 145 16.36 2.52 14.60
CA MET A 145 16.15 1.47 13.61
C MET A 145 15.71 0.16 14.27
N ASP A 146 16.34 -0.23 15.38
CA ASP A 146 15.93 -1.40 16.17
C ASP A 146 14.52 -1.26 16.74
N LEU A 147 14.19 -0.10 17.31
CA LEU A 147 12.85 0.20 17.83
C LEU A 147 11.80 0.07 16.73
N VAL A 148 11.99 0.73 15.59
CA VAL A 148 11.04 0.70 14.49
C VAL A 148 10.92 -0.72 13.93
N ALA A 149 12.03 -1.44 13.76
CA ALA A 149 11.99 -2.82 13.29
C ALA A 149 11.18 -3.71 14.25
N GLN A 150 11.36 -3.54 15.57
CA GLN A 150 10.56 -4.25 16.57
C GLN A 150 9.08 -3.88 16.48
N GLN A 151 8.72 -2.62 16.25
CA GLN A 151 7.33 -2.22 16.05
C GLN A 151 6.67 -2.91 14.85
N PHE A 152 7.41 -3.13 13.75
CA PHE A 152 6.92 -3.93 12.62
C PHE A 152 6.72 -5.40 13.01
N VAL A 153 7.64 -5.97 13.80
CA VAL A 153 7.53 -7.34 14.32
C VAL A 153 6.29 -7.50 15.22
N ASP A 154 6.11 -6.60 16.17
CA ASP A 154 4.98 -6.62 17.12
C ASP A 154 3.63 -6.45 16.39
N ALA A 155 3.60 -5.54 15.41
CA ALA A 155 2.43 -5.34 14.55
C ALA A 155 2.09 -6.59 13.73
N ALA A 156 3.09 -7.28 13.18
CA ALA A 156 2.89 -8.52 12.43
C ALA A 156 2.44 -9.67 13.34
N GLU A 157 2.96 -9.76 14.56
CA GLU A 157 2.50 -10.73 15.56
C GLU A 157 1.04 -10.47 15.95
N LEU A 158 0.64 -9.21 16.14
CA LEU A 158 -0.76 -8.84 16.38
C LEU A 158 -1.67 -9.24 15.22
N CYS A 159 -1.25 -9.04 13.98
CA CYS A 159 -1.98 -9.49 12.79
C CYS A 159 -2.13 -11.02 12.77
N ARG A 160 -1.06 -11.77 13.05
CA ARG A 160 -1.10 -13.24 13.15
C ARG A 160 -2.10 -13.68 14.22
N GLU A 161 -2.05 -13.08 15.41
CA GLU A 161 -2.99 -13.39 16.50
C GLU A 161 -4.45 -13.06 16.14
N ALA A 162 -4.67 -12.02 15.34
CA ALA A 162 -5.98 -11.65 14.83
C ALA A 162 -6.50 -12.60 13.72
N GLY A 163 -5.67 -13.51 13.21
CA GLY A 163 -6.03 -14.44 12.14
C GLY A 163 -5.74 -13.92 10.73
N PHE A 164 -4.86 -12.92 10.55
CA PHE A 164 -4.44 -12.52 9.20
C PHE A 164 -3.56 -13.58 8.56
N ASP A 165 -3.78 -13.84 7.27
CA ASP A 165 -3.01 -14.82 6.48
C ASP A 165 -1.67 -14.24 6.01
N ALA A 166 -1.60 -12.91 5.92
CA ALA A 166 -0.45 -12.20 5.41
C ALA A 166 -0.24 -10.83 6.06
N VAL A 167 0.99 -10.32 5.98
CA VAL A 167 1.31 -8.90 6.17
C VAL A 167 2.08 -8.38 4.97
N GLU A 168 1.81 -7.14 4.58
CA GLU A 168 2.55 -6.44 3.52
C GLU A 168 3.38 -5.31 4.14
N ILE A 169 4.70 -5.42 4.11
CA ILE A 169 5.59 -4.38 4.61
C ILE A 169 5.68 -3.26 3.57
N HIS A 170 5.24 -2.06 3.93
CA HIS A 170 5.22 -0.96 2.99
C HIS A 170 6.58 -0.24 2.88
N MET A 171 7.22 -0.38 1.70
CA MET A 171 8.53 0.20 1.39
C MET A 171 8.50 1.16 0.19
N GLY A 172 7.33 1.73 -0.11
CA GLY A 172 7.12 2.63 -1.24
C GLY A 172 6.60 4.01 -0.83
N HIS A 173 6.26 4.82 -1.84
CA HIS A 173 5.43 6.02 -1.73
C HIS A 173 5.92 7.16 -0.81
N GLY A 174 7.18 7.15 -0.38
CA GLY A 174 7.74 8.18 0.49
C GLY A 174 7.53 7.96 2.00
N TYR A 175 7.00 6.81 2.42
CA TYR A 175 6.98 6.40 3.83
C TYR A 175 8.37 6.01 4.34
N LEU A 176 8.51 5.72 5.64
CA LEU A 176 9.82 5.61 6.29
C LEU A 176 10.80 4.67 5.59
N LEU A 177 10.38 3.46 5.22
CA LEU A 177 11.28 2.51 4.57
C LEU A 177 11.68 2.97 3.16
N ASN A 178 10.79 3.66 2.43
CA ASN A 178 11.16 4.33 1.18
C ASN A 178 12.06 5.55 1.41
N GLN A 179 11.98 6.23 2.57
CA GLN A 179 12.91 7.31 2.92
C GLN A 179 14.34 6.78 3.09
N PHE A 180 14.54 5.51 3.42
CA PHE A 180 15.84 4.85 3.36
C PHE A 180 16.24 4.48 1.93
N ILE A 181 15.33 3.90 1.13
CA ILE A 181 15.62 3.45 -0.24
C ILE A 181 15.93 4.63 -1.18
N SER A 182 15.18 5.73 -1.06
CA SER A 182 15.22 6.86 -1.98
C SER A 182 16.43 7.77 -1.74
N PRO A 183 17.27 8.05 -2.77
CA PRO A 183 18.34 9.03 -2.68
C PRO A 183 17.85 10.44 -2.35
N LEU A 184 16.57 10.77 -2.58
CA LEU A 184 16.01 12.08 -2.22
C LEU A 184 15.97 12.29 -0.70
N SER A 185 15.68 11.23 0.04
CA SER A 185 15.49 11.27 1.50
C SER A 185 16.73 10.80 2.27
N ASN A 186 17.50 9.88 1.69
CA ASN A 186 18.66 9.28 2.35
C ASN A 186 19.97 9.91 1.87
N LYS A 187 20.58 10.73 2.74
CA LYS A 187 21.89 11.37 2.58
C LYS A 187 22.94 10.80 3.54
N ARG A 188 22.69 9.63 4.12
CA ARG A 188 23.62 9.00 5.07
C ARG A 188 24.93 8.61 4.38
N LYS A 189 26.01 8.62 5.17
CA LYS A 189 27.36 8.22 4.74
C LYS A 189 27.84 6.91 5.39
N ASP A 190 26.97 6.28 6.20
CA ASP A 190 27.23 5.02 6.87
C ASP A 190 26.74 3.83 6.02
N ASP A 191 26.64 2.64 6.62
CA ASP A 191 26.22 1.40 5.94
C ASP A 191 24.75 1.34 5.56
N TYR A 192 24.00 2.40 5.83
CA TYR A 192 22.60 2.56 5.47
C TYR A 192 22.37 3.67 4.44
N GLY A 193 23.44 4.23 3.82
CA GLY A 193 23.35 5.29 2.81
C GLY A 193 24.35 5.14 1.66
N GLY A 194 24.30 6.08 0.70
CA GLY A 194 25.16 6.04 -0.48
C GLY A 194 24.60 5.12 -1.56
N THR A 195 25.11 3.89 -1.68
CA THR A 195 24.74 2.95 -2.75
C THR A 195 23.34 2.35 -2.55
N ALA A 196 22.71 1.86 -3.63
CA ALA A 196 21.39 1.22 -3.56
C ALA A 196 21.34 0.08 -2.53
N ALA A 197 22.36 -0.76 -2.50
CA ALA A 197 22.45 -1.89 -1.56
C ALA A 197 22.50 -1.44 -0.09
N LYS A 198 23.29 -0.40 0.22
CA LYS A 198 23.33 0.17 1.57
C LYS A 198 22.00 0.80 1.96
N ARG A 199 21.37 1.55 1.04
CA ARG A 199 20.07 2.20 1.26
C ARG A 199 18.93 1.19 1.51
N ALA A 200 18.96 0.04 0.85
CA ALA A 200 17.97 -1.03 1.01
C ALA A 200 18.24 -1.97 2.22
N ARG A 201 19.39 -1.83 2.90
CA ARG A 201 19.79 -2.69 4.03
C ARG A 201 18.79 -2.67 5.18
N PHE A 202 18.40 -1.48 5.66
CA PHE A 202 17.44 -1.36 6.76
C PHE A 202 16.04 -1.90 6.38
N PRO A 203 15.45 -1.55 5.23
CA PRO A 203 14.22 -2.18 4.75
C PRO A 203 14.27 -3.72 4.71
N ALA A 204 15.36 -4.30 4.18
CA ALA A 204 15.53 -5.75 4.14
C ALA A 204 15.68 -6.37 5.53
N GLU A 205 16.35 -5.67 6.45
CA GLU A 205 16.43 -6.08 7.86
C GLU A 205 15.06 -6.12 8.54
N VAL A 206 14.21 -5.11 8.32
CA VAL A 206 12.84 -5.09 8.85
C VAL A 206 12.06 -6.30 8.32
N LEU A 207 12.11 -6.56 7.00
CA LEU A 207 11.42 -7.72 6.42
C LEU A 207 11.92 -9.03 7.01
N ARG A 208 13.24 -9.22 7.12
CA ARG A 208 13.81 -10.44 7.69
C ARG A 208 13.35 -10.67 9.13
N ARG A 209 13.38 -9.65 9.99
CA ARG A 209 12.92 -9.79 11.38
C ARG A 209 11.44 -10.16 11.46
N VAL A 210 10.59 -9.59 10.60
CA VAL A 210 9.19 -9.98 10.51
C VAL A 210 9.07 -11.43 10.03
N LYS A 211 9.77 -11.79 8.95
CA LYS A 211 9.77 -13.15 8.39
C LYS A 211 10.22 -14.19 9.42
N ASP A 212 11.27 -13.92 10.18
CA ASP A 212 11.76 -14.80 11.25
C ASP A 212 10.70 -15.03 12.34
N LYS A 213 9.91 -13.99 12.67
CA LYS A 213 8.89 -14.05 13.73
C LYS A 213 7.62 -14.78 13.32
N VAL A 214 7.09 -14.52 12.13
CA VAL A 214 5.73 -14.98 11.72
C VAL A 214 5.70 -15.83 10.45
N GLY A 215 6.80 -15.87 9.70
CA GLY A 215 6.89 -16.38 8.33
C GLY A 215 6.61 -17.87 8.12
N ARG A 216 6.52 -18.65 9.21
CA ARG A 216 6.16 -20.08 9.17
C ARG A 216 4.64 -20.31 9.12
N GLN A 217 3.84 -19.32 9.52
CA GLN A 217 2.38 -19.42 9.65
C GLN A 217 1.65 -18.33 8.84
N MET A 218 2.33 -17.24 8.53
CA MET A 218 1.77 -16.09 7.84
C MET A 218 2.70 -15.65 6.72
N ALA A 219 2.17 -15.31 5.54
CA ALA A 219 2.98 -14.79 4.44
C ALA A 219 3.47 -13.36 4.73
N VAL A 220 4.70 -13.05 4.31
CA VAL A 220 5.33 -11.74 4.48
C VAL A 220 5.65 -11.17 3.11
N LEU A 221 4.85 -10.21 2.69
CA LEU A 221 4.95 -9.52 1.41
C LEU A 221 5.70 -8.19 1.60
N ALA A 222 6.23 -7.63 0.52
CA ALA A 222 6.71 -6.26 0.51
C ALA A 222 6.18 -5.47 -0.69
N LYS A 223 5.72 -4.25 -0.45
CA LYS A 223 5.37 -3.32 -1.52
C LYS A 223 6.51 -2.34 -1.75
N ILE A 224 7.13 -2.43 -2.92
CA ILE A 224 8.26 -1.58 -3.32
C ILE A 224 7.88 -0.69 -4.50
N ASN A 225 8.62 0.40 -4.66
CA ASN A 225 8.56 1.22 -5.86
C ASN A 225 9.41 0.58 -6.96
N VAL A 226 8.87 0.48 -8.18
CA VAL A 226 9.64 0.23 -9.40
C VAL A 226 10.50 1.44 -9.78
N ALA A 227 10.05 2.63 -9.40
CA ALA A 227 10.80 3.88 -9.39
C ALA A 227 10.03 4.92 -8.54
N ASP A 228 10.73 5.96 -8.09
CA ASP A 228 10.09 7.10 -7.41
C ASP A 228 9.39 8.06 -8.39
N GLY A 229 9.64 7.95 -9.71
CA GLY A 229 8.94 8.74 -10.72
C GLY A 229 9.28 10.24 -10.73
N VAL A 230 10.39 10.64 -10.11
CA VAL A 230 10.91 12.02 -10.08
C VAL A 230 12.44 12.04 -10.23
N ALA A 231 12.97 13.14 -10.77
CA ALA A 231 14.40 13.33 -10.93
C ALA A 231 15.13 13.26 -9.57
N GLY A 232 16.26 12.52 -9.53
CA GLY A 232 17.04 12.28 -8.31
C GLY A 232 16.42 11.28 -7.33
N GLY A 233 15.25 10.72 -7.63
CA GLY A 233 14.62 9.62 -6.90
C GLY A 233 15.23 8.26 -7.21
N ALA A 234 14.75 7.23 -6.50
CA ALA A 234 15.11 5.85 -6.80
C ALA A 234 14.63 5.44 -8.19
N THR A 235 15.50 4.74 -8.92
CA THR A 235 15.26 4.22 -10.27
C THR A 235 14.90 2.74 -10.22
N VAL A 236 14.63 2.14 -11.38
CA VAL A 236 14.44 0.69 -11.49
C VAL A 236 15.71 -0.10 -11.23
N ASP A 237 16.89 0.48 -11.44
CA ASP A 237 18.14 -0.18 -11.06
C ASP A 237 18.25 -0.29 -9.54
N ASP A 238 17.84 0.75 -8.82
CA ASP A 238 17.71 0.70 -7.36
C ASP A 238 16.64 -0.30 -6.92
N ALA A 239 15.52 -0.39 -7.64
CA ALA A 239 14.45 -1.34 -7.37
C ALA A 239 14.90 -2.80 -7.56
N ILE A 240 15.72 -3.09 -8.58
CA ILE A 240 16.33 -4.42 -8.80
C ILE A 240 17.21 -4.80 -7.61
N VAL A 241 18.08 -3.89 -7.16
CA VAL A 241 18.94 -4.12 -5.99
C VAL A 241 18.09 -4.35 -4.73
N THR A 242 17.04 -3.55 -4.55
CA THR A 242 16.10 -3.70 -3.43
C THR A 242 15.40 -5.06 -3.51
N ALA A 243 14.89 -5.47 -4.67
CA ALA A 243 14.19 -6.73 -4.85
C ALA A 243 15.08 -7.95 -4.52
N ARG A 244 16.35 -7.93 -4.93
CA ARG A 244 17.32 -8.99 -4.58
C ARG A 244 17.52 -9.11 -3.07
N LEU A 245 17.73 -7.99 -2.38
CA LEU A 245 17.89 -8.00 -0.92
C LEU A 245 16.62 -8.45 -0.19
N LEU A 246 15.43 -8.13 -0.71
CA LEU A 246 14.18 -8.60 -0.13
C LEU A 246 13.92 -10.09 -0.40
N GLN A 247 14.34 -10.61 -1.56
CA GLN A 247 14.37 -12.05 -1.83
C GLN A 247 15.29 -12.77 -0.84
N GLU A 248 16.51 -12.28 -0.65
CA GLU A 248 17.47 -12.82 0.33
C GLU A 248 16.94 -12.74 1.77
N ALA A 249 16.16 -11.70 2.10
CA ALA A 249 15.51 -11.56 3.39
C ALA A 249 14.28 -12.49 3.56
N GLY A 250 13.86 -13.21 2.52
CA GLY A 250 12.82 -14.24 2.58
C GLY A 250 11.41 -13.72 2.30
N ALA A 251 11.24 -12.64 1.52
CA ALA A 251 9.92 -12.19 1.11
C ALA A 251 9.15 -13.29 0.35
N ASP A 252 7.87 -13.45 0.64
CA ASP A 252 7.03 -14.46 -0.04
C ASP A 252 6.46 -13.93 -1.37
N LEU A 253 6.28 -12.62 -1.49
CA LEU A 253 5.91 -11.93 -2.74
C LEU A 253 6.26 -10.44 -2.68
N LEU A 254 6.74 -9.88 -3.80
CA LEU A 254 6.92 -8.43 -3.95
C LEU A 254 5.80 -7.82 -4.80
N VAL A 255 5.12 -6.81 -4.28
CA VAL A 255 4.13 -6.01 -5.02
C VAL A 255 4.81 -4.79 -5.62
N LEU A 256 4.77 -4.69 -6.95
CA LEU A 256 5.52 -3.70 -7.72
C LEU A 256 4.69 -2.43 -7.98
N SER A 257 4.82 -1.44 -7.10
CA SER A 257 4.14 -0.13 -7.19
C SER A 257 5.10 0.96 -7.70
N GLY A 258 4.78 2.24 -7.56
CA GLY A 258 5.70 3.32 -7.90
C GLY A 258 5.26 4.69 -7.41
N GLY A 259 6.18 5.63 -7.43
CA GLY A 259 5.89 7.04 -7.12
C GLY A 259 5.99 7.38 -5.64
N ARG A 260 5.70 8.64 -5.33
CA ARG A 260 5.73 9.23 -3.98
C ARG A 260 4.52 10.13 -3.78
N ASN A 261 4.01 10.18 -2.55
CA ASN A 261 2.76 10.88 -2.24
C ASN A 261 2.76 12.38 -2.55
N ILE A 262 3.92 13.06 -2.46
CA ILE A 262 4.02 14.50 -2.74
C ILE A 262 4.55 14.73 -4.15
N GLU A 263 5.67 14.09 -4.49
CA GLU A 263 6.48 14.48 -5.64
C GLU A 263 5.99 13.87 -6.96
N SER A 264 5.27 12.74 -6.93
CA SER A 264 4.94 11.98 -8.14
C SER A 264 3.63 11.19 -8.05
N GLY A 265 2.58 11.80 -7.49
CA GLY A 265 1.24 11.19 -7.47
C GLY A 265 0.75 10.77 -8.87
N TRP A 266 1.06 11.55 -9.91
CA TRP A 266 0.74 11.23 -11.31
C TRP A 266 1.38 9.92 -11.79
N PHE A 267 2.61 9.62 -11.35
CA PHE A 267 3.33 8.38 -11.68
C PHE A 267 2.72 7.19 -10.94
N MET A 268 2.36 7.39 -9.66
CA MET A 268 1.72 6.36 -8.85
C MET A 268 0.38 5.90 -9.44
N PHE A 269 -0.45 6.84 -9.89
CA PHE A 269 -1.80 6.53 -10.40
C PHE A 269 -1.85 6.33 -11.92
N GLY A 270 -0.81 6.69 -12.66
CA GLY A 270 -0.83 6.70 -14.13
C GLY A 270 -1.85 7.70 -14.71
N SER A 271 -2.35 8.62 -13.89
CA SER A 271 -3.32 9.66 -14.24
C SER A 271 -3.22 10.81 -13.24
N ASN A 272 -3.60 12.02 -13.65
CA ASN A 272 -3.61 13.19 -12.76
C ASN A 272 -4.75 13.13 -11.74
N PHE A 273 -4.65 13.89 -10.64
CA PHE A 273 -5.74 14.04 -9.67
C PHE A 273 -6.89 14.89 -10.22
N ASP A 274 -8.12 14.51 -9.90
CA ASP A 274 -9.29 15.37 -10.11
C ASP A 274 -9.37 16.40 -8.97
N MET A 275 -8.90 17.61 -9.26
CA MET A 275 -8.79 18.68 -8.27
C MET A 275 -10.15 19.22 -7.83
N ASP A 276 -11.19 19.10 -8.67
CA ASP A 276 -12.51 19.58 -8.31
C ASP A 276 -13.18 18.60 -7.35
N GLU A 277 -13.00 17.30 -7.57
CA GLU A 277 -13.43 16.29 -6.60
C GLU A 277 -12.68 16.41 -5.26
N MET A 278 -11.37 16.66 -5.31
CA MET A 278 -10.57 16.85 -4.11
C MET A 278 -11.06 18.04 -3.26
N LYS A 279 -11.45 19.15 -3.89
CA LYS A 279 -12.04 20.31 -3.19
C LYS A 279 -13.38 19.97 -2.53
N LYS A 280 -14.25 19.23 -3.21
CA LYS A 280 -15.57 18.83 -2.67
C LYS A 280 -15.42 18.05 -1.37
N VAL A 281 -14.49 17.10 -1.33
CA VAL A 281 -14.30 16.23 -0.16
C VAL A 281 -13.58 16.95 0.98
N LEU A 282 -12.56 17.75 0.69
CA LEU A 282 -11.75 18.40 1.73
C LEU A 282 -12.41 19.59 2.41
N LYS A 283 -13.54 20.11 1.88
CA LYS A 283 -14.30 21.27 2.42
C LYS A 283 -13.39 22.42 2.88
N GLY A 284 -12.31 22.68 2.14
CA GLY A 284 -11.26 23.61 2.52
C GLY A 284 -11.66 25.07 2.30
N SER A 285 -11.03 25.98 3.04
CA SER A 285 -11.13 27.42 2.78
C SER A 285 -10.56 27.77 1.40
N TRP A 286 -10.88 28.97 0.91
CA TRP A 286 -10.33 29.49 -0.35
C TRP A 286 -8.78 29.42 -0.40
N LEU A 287 -8.13 29.64 0.75
CA LEU A 287 -6.68 29.57 0.92
C LEU A 287 -6.15 28.15 0.69
N THR A 288 -6.84 27.13 1.21
CA THR A 288 -6.49 25.72 0.96
C THR A 288 -6.63 25.39 -0.53
N GLY A 289 -7.69 25.87 -1.18
CA GLY A 289 -7.88 25.69 -2.62
C GLY A 289 -6.77 26.33 -3.46
N LEU A 290 -6.31 27.53 -3.10
CA LEU A 290 -5.18 28.21 -3.73
C LEU A 290 -3.87 27.42 -3.54
N MET A 291 -3.57 27.00 -2.32
CA MET A 291 -2.36 26.22 -2.01
C MET A 291 -2.31 24.90 -2.78
N MET A 292 -3.45 24.21 -2.91
CA MET A 292 -3.53 22.98 -3.71
C MET A 292 -3.31 23.22 -5.20
N LYS A 293 -3.83 24.32 -5.75
CA LYS A 293 -3.60 24.71 -7.15
C LYS A 293 -2.12 25.01 -7.40
N LEU A 294 -1.46 25.72 -6.49
CA LEU A 294 -0.03 25.98 -6.54
C LEU A 294 0.80 24.70 -6.39
N ALA A 295 0.41 23.79 -5.50
CA ALA A 295 1.10 22.51 -5.31
C ALA A 295 1.01 21.58 -6.53
N GLN A 296 0.03 21.78 -7.42
CA GLN A 296 -0.09 21.07 -8.69
C GLN A 296 0.51 21.83 -9.88
N PHE A 297 1.02 23.04 -9.65
CA PHE A 297 1.69 23.80 -10.69
C PHE A 297 2.98 23.09 -11.10
N GLY A 298 3.13 22.83 -12.40
CA GLY A 298 4.27 22.06 -12.92
C GLY A 298 4.13 20.54 -12.83
N THR A 299 3.00 20.01 -12.31
CA THR A 299 2.73 18.56 -12.38
C THR A 299 2.62 18.13 -13.85
N PRO A 300 3.36 17.09 -14.29
CA PRO A 300 3.22 16.53 -15.63
C PRO A 300 1.79 16.11 -15.93
N LYS A 301 1.28 16.49 -17.11
CA LYS A 301 0.02 15.96 -17.62
C LYS A 301 0.28 14.57 -18.19
N VAL A 302 -0.43 13.57 -17.68
CA VAL A 302 -0.26 12.19 -18.10
C VAL A 302 -1.58 11.62 -18.62
N SER A 303 -1.49 10.96 -19.78
CA SER A 303 -2.57 10.14 -20.30
C SER A 303 -2.44 8.73 -19.75
N PHE A 304 -3.55 8.18 -19.29
CA PHE A 304 -3.58 6.82 -18.76
C PHE A 304 -3.23 5.80 -19.85
N ARG A 305 -2.26 4.94 -19.55
CA ARG A 305 -1.94 3.73 -20.31
C ARG A 305 -2.22 2.54 -19.42
N GLU A 306 -2.89 1.50 -19.93
CA GLU A 306 -2.95 0.23 -19.20
C GLU A 306 -1.53 -0.31 -18.99
N MET A 307 -1.34 -1.08 -17.92
CA MET A 307 -0.07 -1.74 -17.66
C MET A 307 1.13 -0.75 -17.59
N TYR A 308 0.95 0.46 -17.05
CA TYR A 308 1.93 1.54 -17.13
C TYR A 308 3.26 1.26 -16.41
N PHE A 309 3.33 0.28 -15.51
CA PHE A 309 4.60 -0.16 -14.90
C PHE A 309 5.25 -1.38 -15.56
N LEU A 310 4.68 -1.92 -16.65
CA LEU A 310 5.13 -3.19 -17.23
C LEU A 310 6.61 -3.21 -17.60
N GLU A 311 7.11 -2.18 -18.26
CA GLU A 311 8.52 -2.11 -18.68
C GLU A 311 9.49 -2.14 -17.49
N TYR A 312 9.16 -1.41 -16.40
CA TYR A 312 9.95 -1.46 -15.18
C TYR A 312 9.87 -2.83 -14.51
N SER A 313 8.66 -3.37 -14.39
CA SER A 313 8.40 -4.65 -13.73
C SER A 313 9.06 -5.83 -14.45
N ARG A 314 9.15 -5.81 -15.79
CA ARG A 314 9.89 -6.80 -16.58
C ARG A 314 11.38 -6.84 -16.20
N ARG A 315 11.99 -5.67 -16.02
CA ARG A 315 13.40 -5.58 -15.63
C ARG A 315 13.65 -6.15 -14.24
N ILE A 316 12.71 -5.95 -13.31
CA ILE A 316 12.76 -6.56 -11.97
C ILE A 316 12.56 -8.06 -12.07
N ARG A 317 11.54 -8.54 -12.79
CA ARG A 317 11.26 -9.96 -13.00
C ARG A 317 12.47 -10.71 -13.56
N ALA A 318 13.20 -10.12 -14.50
CA ALA A 318 14.40 -10.71 -15.09
C ALA A 318 15.58 -10.84 -14.10
N ALA A 319 15.50 -10.21 -12.92
CA ALA A 319 16.62 -10.09 -11.99
C ALA A 319 16.44 -10.84 -10.66
N VAL A 320 15.25 -11.40 -10.41
CA VAL A 320 14.87 -12.10 -9.17
C VAL A 320 13.96 -13.28 -9.47
N ASP A 321 13.86 -14.24 -8.56
CA ASP A 321 13.01 -15.45 -8.65
C ASP A 321 11.85 -15.43 -7.65
N VAL A 322 11.91 -14.58 -6.63
CA VAL A 322 10.83 -14.37 -5.66
C VAL A 322 9.51 -14.08 -6.38
N PRO A 323 8.36 -14.60 -5.91
CA PRO A 323 7.08 -14.32 -6.54
C PRO A 323 6.80 -12.82 -6.67
N LEU A 324 6.27 -12.39 -7.81
CA LEU A 324 6.00 -10.98 -8.10
C LEU A 324 4.52 -10.73 -8.39
N GLY A 325 3.94 -9.78 -7.67
CA GLY A 325 2.61 -9.24 -7.93
C GLY A 325 2.68 -8.03 -8.84
N TYR A 326 2.09 -8.14 -10.04
CA TYR A 326 2.00 -7.02 -10.97
C TYR A 326 0.96 -6.00 -10.50
N LEU A 327 1.38 -4.75 -10.26
CA LEU A 327 0.52 -3.60 -10.02
C LEU A 327 0.87 -2.49 -11.03
N GLY A 328 -0.13 -1.71 -11.44
CA GLY A 328 0.06 -0.53 -12.30
C GLY A 328 -0.82 -0.55 -13.55
N GLY A 329 -2.11 -0.24 -13.39
CA GLY A 329 -3.01 -0.01 -14.53
C GLY A 329 -3.61 -1.27 -15.17
N ALA A 330 -3.45 -2.45 -14.58
CA ALA A 330 -4.21 -3.64 -14.97
C ALA A 330 -5.70 -3.47 -14.61
N ARG A 331 -6.59 -3.59 -15.60
CA ARG A 331 -8.04 -3.39 -15.43
C ARG A 331 -8.92 -4.36 -16.23
N SER A 332 -8.33 -5.24 -17.02
CA SER A 332 -9.02 -6.23 -17.85
C SER A 332 -8.49 -7.64 -17.63
N LEU A 333 -9.27 -8.64 -18.06
CA LEU A 333 -8.83 -10.03 -18.08
C LEU A 333 -7.61 -10.20 -19.01
N ALA A 334 -7.59 -9.50 -20.15
CA ALA A 334 -6.44 -9.49 -21.05
C ALA A 334 -5.17 -8.91 -20.40
N ASN A 335 -5.27 -7.85 -19.59
CA ASN A 335 -4.12 -7.36 -18.81
C ASN A 335 -3.64 -8.40 -17.79
N ALA A 336 -4.58 -9.10 -17.14
CA ALA A 336 -4.24 -10.13 -16.17
C ALA A 336 -3.53 -11.31 -16.85
N GLU A 337 -4.03 -11.78 -18.00
CA GLU A 337 -3.40 -12.83 -18.81
C GLU A 337 -2.02 -12.39 -19.32
N GLN A 338 -1.90 -11.13 -19.74
CA GLN A 338 -0.61 -10.56 -20.12
C GLN A 338 0.36 -10.60 -18.94
N ALA A 339 -0.04 -10.18 -17.74
CA ALA A 339 0.84 -10.25 -16.57
C ALA A 339 1.33 -11.69 -16.30
N MET A 340 0.46 -12.69 -16.39
CA MET A 340 0.89 -14.08 -16.25
C MET A 340 1.87 -14.51 -17.36
N ALA A 341 1.63 -14.08 -18.61
CA ALA A 341 2.52 -14.37 -19.74
C ALA A 341 3.92 -13.73 -19.60
N GLU A 342 4.01 -12.65 -18.84
CA GLU A 342 5.26 -11.94 -18.55
C GLU A 342 5.99 -12.54 -17.33
N GLY A 343 5.46 -13.61 -16.73
CA GLY A 343 6.08 -14.32 -15.61
C GLY A 343 5.78 -13.70 -14.23
N PHE A 344 4.74 -12.87 -14.11
CA PHE A 344 4.24 -12.44 -12.80
C PHE A 344 3.35 -13.52 -12.19
N ASP A 345 3.42 -13.68 -10.87
CA ASP A 345 2.75 -14.74 -10.12
C ASP A 345 1.35 -14.34 -9.64
N ALA A 346 1.10 -13.03 -9.56
CA ALA A 346 -0.19 -12.49 -9.15
C ALA A 346 -0.50 -11.17 -9.86
N VAL A 347 -1.79 -10.86 -9.97
CA VAL A 347 -2.30 -9.60 -10.51
C VAL A 347 -2.90 -8.79 -9.37
N VAL A 348 -2.31 -7.63 -9.12
CA VAL A 348 -2.65 -6.77 -7.99
C VAL A 348 -3.44 -5.57 -8.50
N MET A 349 -4.66 -5.38 -7.99
CA MET A 349 -5.60 -4.36 -8.46
C MET A 349 -6.11 -3.51 -7.29
N ALA A 350 -6.41 -2.23 -7.55
CA ALA A 350 -7.02 -1.32 -6.58
C ALA A 350 -8.32 -0.72 -7.11
N ARG A 351 -8.20 0.35 -7.92
CA ARG A 351 -9.35 1.09 -8.48
C ARG A 351 -10.36 0.22 -9.23
N PRO A 352 -9.97 -0.81 -10.02
CA PRO A 352 -10.92 -1.72 -10.65
C PRO A 352 -11.82 -2.46 -9.65
N LEU A 353 -11.26 -2.89 -8.51
CA LEU A 353 -12.00 -3.59 -7.46
C LEU A 353 -12.81 -2.62 -6.59
N ILE A 354 -12.32 -1.40 -6.37
CA ILE A 354 -13.13 -0.33 -5.72
C ILE A 354 -14.36 0.00 -6.57
N HIS A 355 -14.24 -0.03 -7.89
CA HIS A 355 -15.37 0.17 -8.80
C HIS A 355 -16.31 -1.04 -8.83
N ASP A 356 -15.80 -2.26 -8.83
CA ASP A 356 -16.64 -3.45 -8.84
C ASP A 356 -16.01 -4.56 -7.99
N ALA A 357 -16.57 -4.77 -6.80
CA ALA A 357 -16.09 -5.81 -5.90
C ALA A 357 -16.27 -7.23 -6.49
N GLN A 358 -17.25 -7.42 -7.39
CA GLN A 358 -17.56 -8.69 -8.04
C GLN A 358 -16.74 -8.96 -9.30
N LEU A 359 -15.77 -8.08 -9.64
CA LEU A 359 -15.06 -8.14 -10.91
C LEU A 359 -14.35 -9.47 -11.17
N VAL A 360 -13.73 -10.07 -10.15
CA VAL A 360 -12.98 -11.34 -10.30
C VAL A 360 -13.94 -12.49 -10.62
N ASN A 361 -15.05 -12.59 -9.89
CA ASN A 361 -16.11 -13.54 -10.19
C ASN A 361 -16.70 -13.34 -11.58
N LYS A 362 -16.93 -12.09 -12.00
CA LYS A 362 -17.42 -11.78 -13.36
C LYS A 362 -16.41 -12.19 -14.44
N PHE A 363 -15.11 -12.03 -14.20
CA PHE A 363 -14.07 -12.53 -15.10
C PHE A 363 -14.08 -14.06 -15.18
N ALA A 364 -14.23 -14.75 -14.05
CA ALA A 364 -14.29 -16.20 -14.00
C ALA A 364 -15.50 -16.75 -14.79
N ARG A 365 -16.67 -16.14 -14.63
CA ARG A 365 -17.92 -16.53 -15.31
C ARG A 365 -18.04 -16.01 -16.75
N GLY A 366 -17.14 -15.14 -17.19
CA GLY A 366 -17.20 -14.51 -18.51
C GLY A 366 -18.27 -13.43 -18.66
N GLU A 367 -18.80 -12.90 -17.55
CA GLU A 367 -19.80 -11.82 -17.53
C GLU A 367 -19.17 -10.43 -17.77
N ALA A 368 -17.86 -10.32 -17.56
CA ALA A 368 -17.08 -9.13 -17.88
C ALA A 368 -15.70 -9.53 -18.40
N THR A 369 -15.12 -8.69 -19.26
CA THR A 369 -13.73 -8.82 -19.72
C THR A 369 -12.88 -7.62 -19.31
N ALA A 370 -13.51 -6.53 -18.86
CA ALA A 370 -12.85 -5.32 -18.36
C ALA A 370 -13.66 -4.65 -17.24
N SER A 371 -12.97 -3.94 -16.35
CA SER A 371 -13.58 -3.10 -15.32
C SER A 371 -14.15 -1.81 -15.91
N GLY A 372 -15.28 -1.35 -15.40
CA GLY A 372 -15.86 -0.03 -15.70
C GLY A 372 -15.12 1.16 -15.06
N CYS A 373 -14.05 0.94 -14.30
CA CYS A 373 -13.26 2.03 -13.70
C CYS A 373 -12.64 2.96 -14.76
N ILE A 374 -12.99 4.25 -14.74
CA ILE A 374 -12.50 5.23 -15.72
C ILE A 374 -11.17 5.92 -15.35
N ASN A 375 -10.46 5.44 -14.31
CA ASN A 375 -9.16 5.98 -13.86
C ASN A 375 -9.14 7.48 -13.50
N CYS A 376 -10.29 8.04 -13.15
CA CYS A 376 -10.46 9.47 -12.83
C CYS A 376 -9.84 9.92 -11.49
N ASN A 377 -9.34 8.98 -10.68
CA ASN A 377 -8.79 9.23 -9.33
C ASN A 377 -9.74 9.91 -8.32
N ARG A 378 -11.02 10.07 -8.65
CA ARG A 378 -12.05 10.65 -7.77
C ARG A 378 -12.28 9.85 -6.48
N CYS A 379 -11.92 8.57 -6.45
CA CYS A 379 -11.94 7.76 -5.24
C CYS A 379 -10.84 8.13 -4.23
N VAL A 380 -9.72 8.70 -4.68
CA VAL A 380 -8.57 9.00 -3.82
C VAL A 380 -8.89 9.98 -2.68
N PRO A 381 -9.56 11.13 -2.92
CA PRO A 381 -9.88 12.04 -1.83
C PRO A 381 -10.87 11.46 -0.81
N TYR A 382 -11.62 10.40 -1.14
CA TYR A 382 -12.63 9.83 -0.23
C TYR A 382 -12.05 9.16 1.02
N ILE A 383 -10.73 9.04 1.14
CA ILE A 383 -10.05 8.73 2.40
C ILE A 383 -10.36 9.75 3.51
N TYR A 384 -10.78 10.97 3.14
CA TYR A 384 -11.20 12.03 4.05
C TYR A 384 -12.73 12.12 4.20
N HIS A 385 -13.49 11.35 3.41
CA HIS A 385 -14.95 11.36 3.45
C HIS A 385 -15.46 10.54 4.65
N PRO A 386 -16.54 10.95 5.33
CA PRO A 386 -17.08 10.21 6.49
C PRO A 386 -17.48 8.76 6.19
N ALA A 387 -17.82 8.45 4.94
CA ALA A 387 -18.18 7.09 4.50
C ALA A 387 -16.97 6.28 3.97
N GLY A 388 -15.76 6.84 4.01
CA GLY A 388 -14.56 6.23 3.46
C GLY A 388 -14.52 6.15 1.93
N THR A 389 -13.50 5.48 1.43
CA THR A 389 -13.18 5.32 0.01
C THR A 389 -14.24 4.53 -0.73
N MET A 390 -14.64 5.04 -1.89
CA MET A 390 -15.63 4.44 -2.79
C MET A 390 -15.40 4.92 -4.23
N CYS A 391 -15.97 4.22 -5.20
CA CYS A 391 -16.07 4.72 -6.56
C CYS A 391 -17.23 5.72 -6.65
N VAL A 392 -16.97 6.92 -7.19
CA VAL A 392 -18.01 7.96 -7.37
C VAL A 392 -19.06 7.62 -8.43
N LEU A 393 -18.85 6.55 -9.20
CA LEU A 393 -19.81 6.04 -10.18
C LEU A 393 -20.81 5.04 -9.57
N ASN A 394 -20.62 4.68 -8.29
CA ASN A 394 -21.45 3.71 -7.59
C ASN A 394 -22.33 4.42 -6.55
N ALA A 395 -23.29 3.68 -6.02
CA ALA A 395 -24.04 4.10 -4.84
C ALA A 395 -23.08 4.39 -3.67
N PRO A 396 -23.37 5.42 -2.85
CA PRO A 396 -22.52 5.77 -1.72
C PRO A 396 -22.48 4.69 -0.65
N ASN A 397 -21.33 4.57 0.00
CA ASN A 397 -21.19 3.76 1.22
C ASN A 397 -22.13 4.30 2.31
N ASP A 398 -22.63 3.42 3.17
CA ASP A 398 -23.36 3.82 4.36
C ASP A 398 -22.40 4.43 5.41
N PRO A 399 -22.51 5.74 5.71
CA PRO A 399 -21.65 6.38 6.70
C PRO A 399 -21.91 5.89 8.13
N ALA A 400 -23.06 5.28 8.43
CA ALA A 400 -23.36 4.75 9.76
C ALA A 400 -22.42 3.60 10.14
N LEU A 401 -22.06 2.75 9.18
CA LEU A 401 -21.10 1.66 9.38
C LEU A 401 -19.70 2.15 9.76
N ASN A 402 -19.34 3.38 9.37
CA ASN A 402 -18.04 3.95 9.72
C ASN A 402 -18.02 4.63 11.10
N ARG A 403 -19.15 4.65 11.81
CA ARG A 403 -19.29 5.16 13.18
C ARG A 403 -19.33 4.05 14.23
N VAL A 404 -19.16 2.81 13.82
CA VAL A 404 -19.16 1.64 14.70
C VAL A 404 -17.85 0.89 14.51
N ARG A 405 -17.15 0.59 15.62
CA ARG A 405 -15.96 -0.28 15.62
C ARG A 405 -16.32 -1.66 15.06
N ALA A 406 -15.37 -2.33 14.42
CA ALA A 406 -15.62 -3.62 13.77
C ALA A 406 -16.19 -4.68 14.73
N ALA A 407 -15.73 -4.70 15.98
CA ALA A 407 -16.21 -5.62 17.02
C ALA A 407 -17.37 -5.08 17.88
N GLY A 408 -17.89 -3.88 17.57
CA GLY A 408 -18.93 -3.21 18.37
C GLY A 408 -20.34 -3.32 17.81
#